data_AF-A0A7K9GHT2-F1
#
_entry.id   AF-A0A7K9GHT2-F1
#
_cell.length_a   1.000
_cell.length_b   1.000
_cell.length_c   1.000
_cell.angle_alpha   90.00
_cell.angle_beta   90.00
_cell.angle_gamma   90.00
#
_symmetry.space_group_name_H-M   'P 1'
#
loop_
_entity.id
_entity.type
_entity.pdbx_description
1 polymer ?
#
loop_
_entity_poly.entity_id
_entity_poly.type
_entity_poly.pdbx_seq_one_letter_code
_entity_poly.pdbx_strand_id
1 'polypeptide(L)'
;DSLLLEAGFLAVLVAPLRLLRRGCPAWRPHDAVTFWAVRWLLFRLMFASGVVKLTSRCPTWWGLTALTYHYESQCIPTPGAWLAHQLPVWFQKLSVVATYVIEVAVPVLFFAPLRRLRLFAFYCQVLLQVLIILTGNYNFFNALTIVLSFSLLDEEHVGLWLGRPRRRHGSGWPPSLGSVLGTLLELSTYGLLLCWTVHYFGLELDWDRRLLDSKVAFTYHEFTTWLRTVTLPLVGVAFLSLSWEILVAMYRCACVRGCFWKLWATLQWAIMATATVGLFAVSLVPFTYIEHESNGKLWPGIHQMFGAVERFQVVNSYGLFRRMTGVGGRPEVILEGSYDGHSWTEIEFMYKPGNVSAAPAVVAPHQPRLDWQLWFAALGPHQSSPWFSALVLRLLQGQPDVIRLVQTDESRYPFHARPPTFLRAQLYKYWFTSPSEGSPGPAPWWRRQHVQEFFPAVSLGDPTLESLLSQHGLK
;
A
#
# COMPACT_ATOMS: atom_id res chain seq x y z
N ASP A 1 2.28 7.42 -7.57
CA ASP A 1 0.80 7.39 -7.63
C ASP A 1 0.23 6.35 -8.59
N SER A 2 0.96 5.26 -8.89
CA SER A 2 0.52 4.24 -9.86
C SER A 2 -0.81 3.57 -9.51
N LEU A 3 -1.05 3.25 -8.23
CA LEU A 3 -2.33 2.68 -7.78
C LEU A 3 -3.51 3.64 -8.04
N LEU A 4 -3.31 4.96 -7.85
CA LEU A 4 -4.36 5.94 -8.07
C LEU A 4 -4.72 6.06 -9.55
N LEU A 5 -3.71 6.03 -10.43
CA LEU A 5 -3.92 6.07 -11.88
C LEU A 5 -4.71 4.86 -12.36
N GLU A 6 -4.29 3.66 -11.95
CA GLU A 6 -4.97 2.42 -12.33
C GLU A 6 -6.37 2.29 -11.73
N ALA A 7 -6.55 2.59 -10.44
CA ALA A 7 -7.87 2.60 -9.81
C ALA A 7 -8.79 3.68 -10.39
N GLY A 8 -8.24 4.86 -10.72
CA GLY A 8 -8.95 5.95 -11.38
C GLY A 8 -9.42 5.57 -12.78
N PHE A 9 -8.58 4.86 -13.55
CA PHE A 9 -8.99 4.31 -14.85
C PHE A 9 -10.10 3.27 -14.70
N LEU A 10 -9.97 2.34 -13.74
CA LEU A 10 -11.02 1.33 -13.47
C LEU A 10 -12.34 1.96 -13.04
N ALA A 11 -12.31 3.11 -12.35
CA ALA A 11 -13.52 3.82 -11.96
C ALA A 11 -14.36 4.24 -13.17
N VAL A 12 -13.76 4.49 -14.35
CA VAL A 12 -14.50 4.77 -15.60
C VAL A 12 -15.36 3.58 -16.02
N LEU A 13 -14.86 2.35 -15.83
CA LEU A 13 -15.58 1.12 -16.19
C LEU A 13 -16.64 0.74 -15.15
N VAL A 14 -16.38 1.01 -13.87
CA VAL A 14 -17.30 0.73 -12.76
C VAL A 14 -18.41 1.77 -12.66
N ALA A 15 -18.16 3.00 -13.11
CA ALA A 15 -19.13 4.08 -13.03
C ALA A 15 -20.43 3.74 -13.78
N PRO A 16 -21.61 3.98 -13.16
CA PRO A 16 -22.88 3.70 -13.82
C PRO A 16 -23.09 4.67 -14.98
N LEU A 17 -22.90 4.21 -16.22
CA LEU A 17 -23.15 4.99 -17.44
C LEU A 17 -24.64 5.28 -17.64
N ARG A 18 -25.21 6.26 -16.94
CA ARG A 18 -26.65 6.65 -16.97
C ARG A 18 -27.04 7.42 -18.24
N LEU A 19 -26.61 6.96 -19.42
CA LEU A 19 -26.80 7.65 -20.70
C LEU A 19 -28.28 7.75 -21.14
N LEU A 20 -29.11 6.73 -20.85
CA LEU A 20 -30.46 6.64 -21.46
C LEU A 20 -31.63 6.57 -20.46
N ARG A 21 -31.40 6.37 -19.16
CA ARG A 21 -32.50 6.19 -18.20
C ARG A 21 -32.14 6.71 -16.81
N ARG A 22 -32.69 7.87 -16.44
CA ARG A 22 -32.77 8.33 -15.04
C ARG A 22 -33.79 7.43 -14.33
N GLY A 23 -33.33 6.64 -13.35
CA GLY A 23 -34.23 5.88 -12.45
C GLY A 23 -34.23 4.35 -12.56
N CYS A 24 -33.34 3.72 -13.35
CA CYS A 24 -33.16 2.25 -13.30
C CYS A 24 -32.53 1.78 -11.98
N PRO A 25 -32.71 0.50 -11.59
CA PRO A 25 -32.08 -0.06 -10.39
C PRO A 25 -30.57 0.20 -10.41
N ALA A 26 -30.00 0.39 -9.22
CA ALA A 26 -28.60 0.74 -9.04
C ALA A 26 -27.61 -0.27 -9.63
N TRP A 27 -28.08 -1.47 -9.99
CA TRP A 27 -27.29 -2.60 -10.44
C TRP A 27 -27.66 -3.02 -11.87
N ARG A 28 -26.65 -3.16 -12.73
CA ARG A 28 -26.77 -3.65 -14.11
C ARG A 28 -26.31 -5.10 -14.20
N PRO A 29 -26.85 -5.87 -15.17
CA PRO A 29 -26.45 -7.26 -15.38
C PRO A 29 -24.93 -7.49 -15.55
N HIS A 30 -24.18 -6.50 -16.06
CA HIS A 30 -22.74 -6.59 -16.35
C HIS A 30 -21.83 -6.09 -15.23
N ASP A 31 -22.36 -5.49 -14.16
CA ASP A 31 -21.54 -4.86 -13.10
C ASP A 31 -20.61 -5.87 -12.43
N ALA A 32 -21.00 -7.14 -12.34
CA ALA A 32 -20.17 -8.19 -11.78
C ALA A 32 -18.81 -8.34 -12.51
N VAL A 33 -18.78 -8.09 -13.82
CA VAL A 33 -17.56 -8.19 -14.64
C VAL A 33 -16.62 -7.02 -14.36
N THR A 34 -17.13 -5.79 -14.25
CA THR A 34 -16.29 -4.62 -13.97
C THR A 34 -15.80 -4.59 -12.52
N PHE A 35 -16.63 -5.02 -11.56
CA PHE A 35 -16.21 -5.24 -10.17
C PHE A 35 -15.18 -6.38 -10.04
N TRP A 36 -15.20 -7.38 -10.92
CA TRP A 36 -14.15 -8.39 -10.97
C TRP A 36 -12.79 -7.78 -11.33
N ALA A 37 -12.73 -6.79 -12.23
CA ALA A 37 -11.49 -6.09 -12.55
C ALA A 37 -10.89 -5.37 -11.32
N VAL A 38 -11.75 -4.77 -10.48
CA VAL A 38 -11.36 -4.14 -9.20
C VAL A 38 -10.80 -5.19 -8.23
N ARG A 39 -11.46 -6.35 -8.15
CA ARG A 39 -11.00 -7.48 -7.34
C ARG A 39 -9.65 -8.02 -7.81
N TRP A 40 -9.43 -8.08 -9.12
CA TRP A 40 -8.15 -8.47 -9.70
C TRP A 40 -7.03 -7.47 -9.41
N LEU A 41 -7.32 -6.16 -9.44
CA LEU A 41 -6.38 -5.13 -8.99
C LEU A 41 -6.02 -5.32 -7.51
N LEU A 42 -7.01 -5.49 -6.64
CA LEU A 42 -6.78 -5.74 -5.22
C LEU A 42 -5.92 -6.99 -4.99
N PHE A 43 -6.21 -8.08 -5.70
CA PHE A 43 -5.42 -9.30 -5.65
C PHE A 43 -3.96 -9.05 -5.99
N ARG A 44 -3.69 -8.43 -7.15
CA ARG A 44 -2.32 -8.11 -7.58
C ARG A 44 -1.61 -7.22 -6.57
N LEU A 45 -2.30 -6.20 -6.05
CA LEU A 45 -1.76 -5.28 -5.06
C LEU A 45 -1.30 -6.02 -3.80
N MET A 46 -2.20 -6.82 -3.20
CA MET A 46 -1.92 -7.49 -1.93
C MET A 46 -0.89 -8.62 -2.11
N PHE A 47 -1.11 -9.49 -3.10
CA PHE A 47 -0.24 -10.63 -3.37
C PHE A 47 1.19 -10.18 -3.70
N ALA A 48 1.34 -9.20 -4.60
CA ALA A 48 2.65 -8.69 -4.94
C ALA A 48 3.33 -8.03 -3.74
N SER A 49 2.59 -7.26 -2.94
CA SER A 49 3.13 -6.60 -1.74
C SER A 49 3.70 -7.60 -0.72
N GLY A 50 3.07 -8.77 -0.55
CA GLY A 50 3.58 -9.83 0.31
C GLY A 50 4.78 -10.58 -0.29
N VAL A 51 4.67 -11.00 -1.54
CA VAL A 51 5.70 -11.81 -2.20
C VAL A 51 7.01 -11.03 -2.36
N VAL A 52 6.96 -9.73 -2.67
CA VAL A 52 8.20 -8.95 -2.86
C VAL A 52 9.03 -8.85 -1.58
N LYS A 53 8.41 -8.93 -0.40
CA LYS A 53 9.14 -8.90 0.88
C LYS A 53 10.05 -10.10 1.02
N LEU A 54 9.61 -11.29 0.58
CA LEU A 54 10.39 -12.52 0.59
C LEU A 54 11.40 -12.58 -0.58
N THR A 55 11.00 -12.18 -1.78
CA THR A 55 11.92 -12.18 -2.94
C THR A 55 13.07 -11.19 -2.78
N SER A 56 12.92 -10.15 -1.95
CA SER A 56 13.96 -9.16 -1.66
C SER A 56 15.23 -9.70 -0.98
N ARG A 57 15.13 -10.90 -0.37
CA ARG A 57 16.12 -11.49 0.54
C ARG A 57 16.51 -10.60 1.72
N CYS A 58 15.62 -9.69 2.14
CA CYS A 58 15.87 -8.82 3.27
C CYS A 58 15.95 -9.64 4.56
N PRO A 59 17.04 -9.55 5.34
CA PRO A 59 17.21 -10.34 6.56
C PRO A 59 16.13 -10.11 7.60
N THR A 60 15.57 -8.89 7.69
CA THR A 60 14.52 -8.57 8.68
C THR A 60 13.16 -9.18 8.32
N TRP A 61 12.83 -9.26 7.03
CA TRP A 61 11.64 -9.96 6.55
C TRP A 61 11.75 -11.47 6.77
N TRP A 62 12.88 -12.08 6.40
CA TRP A 62 13.15 -13.50 6.63
C TRP A 62 13.32 -13.86 8.11
N GLY A 63 13.85 -12.94 8.93
CA GLY A 63 13.99 -13.11 10.37
C GLY A 63 12.73 -12.77 11.17
N LEU A 64 11.63 -12.38 10.51
CA LEU A 64 10.38 -11.93 11.12
C LEU A 64 10.53 -10.71 12.05
N THR A 65 11.63 -9.95 11.95
CA THR A 65 11.89 -8.76 12.78
C THR A 65 11.57 -7.45 12.05
N ALA A 66 11.04 -7.50 10.84
CA ALA A 66 10.72 -6.32 10.04
C ALA A 66 9.93 -5.24 10.81
N LEU A 67 8.89 -5.61 11.55
CA LEU A 67 8.06 -4.66 12.30
C LEU A 67 8.77 -4.02 13.52
N THR A 68 9.87 -4.59 14.01
CA THR A 68 10.66 -3.95 15.07
C THR A 68 11.31 -2.66 14.59
N TYR A 69 11.57 -2.53 13.28
CA TYR A 69 12.12 -1.32 12.67
C TYR A 69 11.06 -0.49 11.96
N HIS A 70 10.04 -1.15 11.44
CA HIS A 70 9.08 -0.52 10.54
C HIS A 70 8.45 0.72 11.15
N TYR A 71 7.92 0.63 12.38
CA TYR A 71 7.16 1.71 13.00
C TYR A 71 7.89 3.05 13.10
N GLU A 72 9.19 3.05 13.38
CA GLU A 72 9.99 4.29 13.42
C GLU A 72 10.47 4.73 12.03
N SER A 73 10.67 3.78 11.11
CA SER A 73 11.23 4.05 9.78
C SER A 73 10.20 4.40 8.71
N GLN A 74 8.89 4.29 9.00
CA GLN A 74 7.78 4.65 8.08
C GLN A 74 7.82 6.12 7.70
N CYS A 75 7.49 6.48 6.46
CA CYS A 75 7.60 7.86 5.97
C CYS A 75 7.08 8.96 6.93
N ILE A 76 5.83 8.86 7.41
CA ILE A 76 5.30 9.74 8.47
C ILE A 76 4.66 8.86 9.53
N PRO A 77 5.37 8.58 10.64
CA PRO A 77 4.81 7.79 11.73
C PRO A 77 3.82 8.63 12.55
N THR A 78 2.92 7.95 13.23
CA THR A 78 1.95 8.56 14.17
C THR A 78 2.33 8.22 15.62
N PRO A 79 1.67 8.81 16.62
CA PRO A 79 1.88 8.39 18.02
C PRO A 79 1.56 6.90 18.23
N GLY A 80 0.66 6.33 17.43
CA GLY A 80 0.35 4.91 17.44
C GLY A 80 1.53 4.03 17.02
N ALA A 81 2.41 4.51 16.13
CA ALA A 81 3.65 3.79 15.79
C ALA A 81 4.61 3.73 16.97
N TRP A 82 4.75 4.81 17.75
CA TRP A 82 5.58 4.78 18.97
C TRP A 82 5.04 3.75 19.96
N LEU A 83 3.73 3.74 20.21
CA LEU A 83 3.10 2.74 21.09
C LEU A 83 3.29 1.31 20.58
N ALA A 84 3.06 1.09 19.28
CA ALA A 84 3.25 -0.22 18.67
C ALA A 84 4.71 -0.68 18.70
N HIS A 85 5.68 0.25 18.60
CA HIS A 85 7.11 -0.04 18.69
C HIS A 85 7.52 -0.56 20.07
N GLN A 86 6.84 -0.14 21.14
CA GLN A 86 7.12 -0.64 22.50
C GLN A 86 6.60 -2.06 22.76
N LEU A 87 5.82 -2.65 21.84
CA LEU A 87 5.32 -4.01 21.99
C LEU A 87 6.47 -5.02 21.91
N PRO A 88 6.40 -6.11 22.70
CA PRO A 88 7.48 -7.08 22.80
C PRO A 88 7.78 -7.78 21.48
N VAL A 89 9.04 -8.19 21.29
CA VAL A 89 9.55 -8.73 20.02
C VAL A 89 8.75 -9.93 19.51
N TRP A 90 8.26 -10.81 20.40
CA TRP A 90 7.44 -11.97 20.00
C TRP A 90 6.14 -11.52 19.29
N PHE A 91 5.53 -10.42 19.76
CA PHE A 91 4.32 -9.85 19.15
C PHE A 91 4.64 -9.24 17.79
N GLN A 92 5.80 -8.61 17.66
CA GLN A 92 6.28 -8.08 16.38
C GLN A 92 6.49 -9.17 15.34
N LYS A 93 7.14 -10.27 15.74
CA LYS A 93 7.33 -11.42 14.86
C LYS A 93 5.99 -12.03 14.43
N LEU A 94 5.06 -12.22 15.36
CA LEU A 94 3.71 -12.69 15.06
C LEU A 94 2.98 -11.74 14.10
N SER A 95 3.15 -10.43 14.27
CA SER A 95 2.56 -9.42 13.39
C SER A 95 3.13 -9.48 11.97
N VAL A 96 4.42 -9.82 11.81
CA VAL A 96 5.02 -10.10 10.49
C VAL A 96 4.42 -11.35 9.87
N VAL A 97 4.23 -12.42 10.65
CA VAL A 97 3.53 -13.65 10.19
C VAL A 97 2.10 -13.33 9.74
N ALA A 98 1.35 -12.57 10.53
CA ALA A 98 0.00 -12.14 10.17
C ALA A 98 -0.01 -11.31 8.87
N THR A 99 0.98 -10.44 8.68
CA THR A 99 1.15 -9.68 7.43
C THR A 99 1.34 -10.62 6.25
N TYR A 100 2.19 -11.64 6.35
CA TYR A 100 2.36 -12.63 5.27
C TYR A 100 1.08 -13.41 4.98
N VAL A 101 0.34 -13.82 6.01
CA VAL A 101 -0.92 -14.54 5.82
C VAL A 101 -1.94 -13.65 5.08
N ILE A 102 -2.11 -12.40 5.52
CA ILE A 102 -3.08 -11.45 4.94
C ILE A 102 -2.68 -11.01 3.52
N GLU A 103 -1.39 -10.89 3.23
CA GLU A 103 -0.90 -10.42 1.94
C GLU A 103 -0.63 -11.55 0.93
N VAL A 104 -0.36 -12.79 1.35
CA VAL A 104 0.01 -13.89 0.43
C VAL A 104 -1.07 -14.96 0.34
N ALA A 105 -1.55 -15.47 1.48
CA ALA A 105 -2.49 -16.59 1.51
C ALA A 105 -3.95 -16.13 1.33
N VAL A 106 -4.36 -15.10 2.07
CA VAL A 106 -5.74 -14.57 2.04
C VAL A 106 -6.19 -14.06 0.66
N PRO A 107 -5.35 -13.42 -0.18
CA PRO A 107 -5.79 -12.94 -1.49
C PRO A 107 -6.31 -14.03 -2.43
N VAL A 108 -5.87 -15.28 -2.28
CA VAL A 108 -6.43 -16.41 -3.04
C VAL A 108 -7.93 -16.58 -2.78
N LEU A 109 -8.39 -16.26 -1.57
CA LEU A 109 -9.80 -16.32 -1.18
C LEU A 109 -10.66 -15.26 -1.87
N PHE A 110 -10.06 -14.24 -2.50
CA PHE A 110 -10.83 -13.22 -3.23
C PHE A 110 -11.66 -13.85 -4.36
N PHE A 111 -11.14 -14.90 -4.99
CA PHE A 111 -11.83 -15.65 -6.06
C PHE A 111 -12.66 -16.83 -5.55
N ALA A 112 -12.77 -17.02 -4.23
CA ALA A 112 -13.55 -18.12 -3.67
C ALA A 112 -15.04 -17.96 -4.00
N PRO A 113 -15.74 -19.03 -4.43
CA PRO A 113 -17.17 -18.97 -4.71
C PRO A 113 -18.00 -18.78 -3.42
N LEU A 114 -17.47 -19.23 -2.27
CA LEU A 114 -18.11 -19.12 -0.97
C LEU A 114 -18.08 -17.68 -0.44
N ARG A 115 -19.26 -17.14 -0.14
CA ARG A 115 -19.43 -15.79 0.42
C ARG A 115 -18.63 -15.57 1.69
N ARG A 116 -18.68 -16.51 2.64
CA ARG A 116 -18.06 -16.36 3.97
C ARG A 116 -16.54 -16.21 3.88
N LEU A 117 -15.90 -16.93 2.96
CA LEU A 117 -14.47 -16.80 2.70
C LEU A 117 -14.10 -15.42 2.13
N ARG A 118 -14.92 -14.88 1.21
CA ARG A 118 -14.71 -13.51 0.69
C ARG A 118 -14.91 -12.44 1.76
N LEU A 119 -15.90 -12.61 2.65
CA LEU A 119 -16.12 -11.70 3.79
C LEU A 119 -14.96 -11.76 4.78
N PHE A 120 -14.48 -12.95 5.12
CA PHE A 120 -13.29 -13.11 5.95
C PHE A 120 -12.09 -12.39 5.32
N ALA A 121 -11.86 -12.60 4.02
CA ALA A 121 -10.79 -11.94 3.30
C ALA A 121 -10.93 -10.41 3.32
N PHE A 122 -12.15 -9.89 3.12
CA PHE A 122 -12.46 -8.46 3.24
C PHE A 122 -12.08 -7.89 4.61
N TYR A 123 -12.53 -8.52 5.71
CA TYR A 123 -12.22 -8.02 7.06
C TYR A 123 -10.74 -8.10 7.39
N CYS A 124 -10.02 -9.14 6.93
CA CYS A 124 -8.57 -9.22 7.05
C CYS A 124 -7.87 -8.05 6.33
N GLN A 125 -8.31 -7.70 5.11
CA GLN A 125 -7.76 -6.56 4.38
C GLN A 125 -8.04 -5.25 5.09
N VAL A 126 -9.29 -5.00 5.50
CA VAL A 126 -9.66 -3.77 6.22
C VAL A 126 -8.90 -3.64 7.52
N LEU A 127 -8.79 -4.72 8.31
CA LEU A 127 -8.02 -4.74 9.56
C LEU A 127 -6.56 -4.33 9.32
N LEU A 128 -5.89 -4.94 8.34
CA LEU A 128 -4.51 -4.59 8.00
C LEU A 128 -4.39 -3.12 7.61
N GLN A 129 -5.26 -2.61 6.73
CA GLN A 129 -5.20 -1.21 6.29
C GLN A 129 -5.48 -0.23 7.42
N VAL A 130 -6.41 -0.53 8.32
CA VAL A 130 -6.71 0.31 9.49
C VAL A 130 -5.53 0.35 10.45
N LEU A 131 -4.90 -0.80 10.74
CA LEU A 131 -3.70 -0.84 11.58
C LEU A 131 -2.54 -0.04 10.98
N ILE A 132 -2.39 -0.07 9.65
CA ILE A 132 -1.39 0.74 8.96
C ILE A 132 -1.72 2.23 9.11
N ILE A 133 -2.97 2.66 8.91
CA ILE A 133 -3.39 4.06 9.11
C ILE A 133 -3.15 4.56 10.54
N LEU A 134 -3.42 3.70 11.53
CA LEU A 134 -3.24 4.01 12.95
C LEU A 134 -1.77 4.13 13.35
N THR A 135 -0.84 3.59 12.57
CA THR A 135 0.59 3.58 12.90
C THR A 135 1.38 4.54 12.01
N GLY A 136 1.05 4.68 10.73
CA GLY A 136 1.71 5.59 9.81
C GLY A 136 0.78 6.20 8.77
N ASN A 137 1.15 7.36 8.24
CA ASN A 137 0.42 7.98 7.14
C ASN A 137 1.02 7.57 5.79
N TYR A 138 0.32 6.69 5.08
CA TYR A 138 0.60 6.34 3.67
C TYR A 138 -0.35 7.02 2.69
N ASN A 139 -0.80 8.24 3.03
CA ASN A 139 -1.66 9.05 2.17
C ASN A 139 -2.99 8.30 1.87
N PHE A 140 -3.60 8.49 0.69
CA PHE A 140 -4.79 7.79 0.24
C PHE A 140 -4.55 6.30 -0.06
N PHE A 141 -3.32 5.77 0.04
CA PHE A 141 -3.03 4.38 -0.33
C PHE A 141 -3.91 3.40 0.46
N ASN A 142 -3.90 3.47 1.79
CA ASN A 142 -4.67 2.55 2.62
C ASN A 142 -6.18 2.73 2.43
N ALA A 143 -6.64 3.99 2.34
CA ALA A 143 -8.05 4.30 2.09
C ALA A 143 -8.50 3.75 0.73
N LEU A 144 -7.67 3.89 -0.30
CA LEU A 144 -7.92 3.35 -1.64
C LEU A 144 -7.96 1.82 -1.60
N THR A 145 -7.05 1.15 -0.90
CA THR A 145 -7.08 -0.31 -0.72
C THR A 145 -8.34 -0.78 0.02
N ILE A 146 -8.80 -0.05 1.05
CA ILE A 146 -10.08 -0.33 1.71
C ILE A 146 -11.24 -0.21 0.71
N VAL A 147 -11.28 0.84 -0.09
CA VAL A 147 -12.32 1.02 -1.12
C VAL A 147 -12.27 -0.11 -2.16
N LEU A 148 -11.09 -0.51 -2.62
CA LEU A 148 -10.92 -1.64 -3.54
C LEU A 148 -11.42 -2.95 -2.92
N SER A 149 -11.27 -3.14 -1.61
CA SER A 149 -11.74 -4.32 -0.88
C SER A 149 -13.26 -4.47 -0.88
N PHE A 150 -14.04 -3.40 -1.12
CA PHE A 150 -15.49 -3.51 -1.29
C PHE A 150 -15.90 -4.36 -2.50
N SER A 151 -15.01 -4.62 -3.46
CA SER A 151 -15.24 -5.60 -4.54
C SER A 151 -15.43 -7.06 -4.07
N LEU A 152 -15.14 -7.35 -2.79
CA LEU A 152 -15.33 -8.64 -2.14
C LEU A 152 -16.71 -8.77 -1.47
N LEU A 153 -17.37 -7.64 -1.19
CA LEU A 153 -18.68 -7.62 -0.55
C LEU A 153 -19.78 -7.99 -1.54
N ASP A 154 -20.84 -8.61 -1.03
CA ASP A 154 -22.06 -8.89 -1.79
C ASP A 154 -23.20 -7.94 -1.40
N GLU A 155 -24.21 -7.85 -2.27
CA GLU A 155 -25.34 -6.92 -2.10
C GLU A 155 -26.07 -7.12 -0.77
N GLU A 156 -26.15 -8.36 -0.30
CA GLU A 156 -26.79 -8.66 0.97
C GLU A 156 -26.01 -8.08 2.17
N HIS A 157 -24.67 -8.09 2.14
CA HIS A 157 -23.88 -7.54 3.24
C HIS A 157 -23.93 -6.02 3.24
N VAL A 158 -23.82 -5.40 2.05
CA VAL A 158 -23.96 -3.95 1.89
C VAL A 158 -25.38 -3.51 2.28
N GLY A 159 -26.40 -4.28 1.90
CA GLY A 159 -27.79 -4.03 2.28
C GLY A 159 -28.00 -4.08 3.79
N LEU A 160 -27.35 -5.01 4.49
CA LEU A 160 -27.39 -5.11 5.95
C LEU A 160 -26.81 -3.85 6.61
N TRP A 161 -25.65 -3.38 6.14
CA TRP A 161 -25.03 -2.14 6.65
C TRP A 161 -25.88 -0.90 6.39
N LEU A 162 -26.61 -0.87 5.28
CA LEU A 162 -27.56 0.19 4.94
C LEU A 162 -28.92 0.05 5.65
N GLY A 163 -29.05 -0.86 6.62
CA GLY A 163 -30.27 -1.05 7.40
C GLY A 163 -31.43 -1.69 6.64
N ARG A 164 -31.17 -2.32 5.48
CA ARG A 164 -32.23 -3.01 4.73
C ARG A 164 -32.60 -4.32 5.44
N PRO A 165 -33.91 -4.65 5.55
CA PRO A 165 -34.35 -5.86 6.22
C PRO A 165 -33.76 -7.09 5.53
N ARG A 166 -33.17 -7.99 6.33
CA ARG A 166 -32.62 -9.25 5.83
C ARG A 166 -33.75 -10.04 5.18
N ARG A 167 -33.58 -10.42 3.90
CA ARG A 167 -34.46 -11.42 3.28
C ARG A 167 -34.31 -12.71 4.08
N ARG A 168 -35.32 -13.05 4.90
CA ARG A 168 -35.41 -14.34 5.58
C ARG A 168 -35.47 -15.42 4.52
N HIS A 169 -34.32 -16.00 4.18
CA HIS A 169 -34.32 -17.32 3.57
C HIS A 169 -34.79 -18.27 4.67
N GLY A 170 -35.95 -18.89 4.48
CA GLY A 170 -36.44 -19.90 5.40
C GLY A 170 -35.38 -20.97 5.54
N SER A 171 -34.70 -21.03 6.70
CA SER A 171 -33.84 -22.15 7.03
C SER A 171 -34.75 -23.32 7.39
N GLY A 172 -35.31 -23.98 6.38
CA GLY A 172 -35.97 -25.25 6.58
C GLY A 172 -34.95 -26.20 7.19
N TRP A 173 -35.26 -26.71 8.39
CA TRP A 173 -34.60 -27.91 8.87
C TRP A 173 -35.14 -29.10 8.07
N PRO A 174 -34.28 -30.00 7.55
CA PRO A 174 -32.82 -30.06 7.70
C PRO A 174 -32.05 -29.13 6.73
N PRO A 175 -30.81 -28.71 7.07
CA PRO A 175 -29.98 -27.90 6.16
C PRO A 175 -29.74 -28.64 4.84
N SER A 176 -29.74 -27.90 3.74
CA SER A 176 -29.43 -28.48 2.43
C SER A 176 -28.02 -29.07 2.42
N LEU A 177 -27.83 -30.17 1.70
CA LEU A 177 -26.53 -30.85 1.58
C LEU A 177 -25.43 -29.89 1.08
N GLY A 178 -25.79 -28.94 0.21
CA GLY A 178 -24.89 -27.85 -0.22
C GLY A 178 -24.48 -26.87 0.88
N SER A 179 -25.36 -26.58 1.86
CA SER A 179 -25.02 -25.74 3.01
C SER A 179 -24.04 -26.44 3.96
N VAL A 180 -24.20 -27.76 4.15
CA VAL A 180 -23.28 -28.57 4.96
C VAL A 180 -21.91 -28.64 4.29
N LEU A 181 -21.87 -28.99 3.00
CA LEU A 181 -20.63 -29.00 2.20
C LEU A 181 -19.93 -27.63 2.21
N GLY A 182 -20.68 -26.53 2.06
CA GLY A 182 -20.13 -25.18 2.10
C GLY A 182 -19.49 -24.85 3.46
N THR A 183 -20.11 -25.27 4.56
CA THR A 183 -19.58 -25.06 5.92
C THR A 183 -18.36 -25.93 6.17
N LEU A 184 -18.36 -27.19 5.70
CA LEU A 184 -17.20 -28.06 5.79
C LEU A 184 -16.01 -27.49 5.00
N LEU A 185 -16.24 -27.00 3.77
CA LEU A 185 -15.21 -26.39 2.94
C LEU A 185 -14.64 -25.12 3.60
N GLU A 186 -15.49 -24.30 4.22
CA GLU A 186 -15.09 -23.14 5.01
C GLU A 186 -14.17 -23.53 6.18
N LEU A 187 -14.61 -24.44 7.04
CA LEU A 187 -13.82 -24.91 8.19
C LEU A 187 -12.50 -25.57 7.73
N SER A 188 -12.54 -26.31 6.64
CA SER A 188 -11.36 -26.94 6.04
C SER A 188 -10.38 -25.87 5.54
N THR A 189 -10.88 -24.80 4.92
CA THR A 189 -10.05 -23.68 4.46
C THR A 189 -9.38 -22.97 5.63
N TYR A 190 -10.11 -22.70 6.72
CA TYR A 190 -9.54 -22.09 7.92
C TYR A 190 -8.53 -23.00 8.61
N GLY A 191 -8.83 -24.31 8.72
CA GLY A 191 -7.91 -25.30 9.24
C GLY A 191 -6.63 -25.40 8.41
N LEU A 192 -6.75 -25.43 7.08
CA LEU A 192 -5.60 -25.45 6.17
C LEU A 192 -4.76 -24.18 6.28
N LEU A 193 -5.39 -22.99 6.36
CA LEU A 193 -4.67 -21.74 6.57
C LEU A 193 -3.90 -21.76 7.90
N LEU A 194 -4.53 -22.20 8.99
CA LEU A 194 -3.89 -22.31 10.30
C LEU A 194 -2.73 -23.30 10.28
N CYS A 195 -2.94 -24.52 9.76
CA CYS A 195 -1.90 -25.54 9.63
C CYS A 195 -0.74 -25.04 8.75
N TRP A 196 -1.05 -24.36 7.64
CA TRP A 196 -0.06 -23.74 6.76
C TRP A 196 0.76 -22.69 7.51
N THR A 197 0.12 -21.80 8.27
CA THR A 197 0.80 -20.78 9.05
C THR A 197 1.70 -21.39 10.13
N VAL A 198 1.20 -22.38 10.88
CA VAL A 198 1.97 -23.05 11.93
C VAL A 198 3.19 -23.78 11.33
N HIS A 199 3.00 -24.48 10.21
CA HIS A 199 4.05 -25.24 9.55
C HIS A 199 5.15 -24.35 8.96
N TYR A 200 4.78 -23.36 8.13
CA TYR A 200 5.76 -22.54 7.40
C TYR A 200 6.41 -21.43 8.22
N PHE A 201 5.79 -21.01 9.33
CA PHE A 201 6.34 -20.01 10.25
C PHE A 201 6.77 -20.60 11.61
N GLY A 202 6.83 -21.94 11.71
CA GLY A 202 7.40 -22.65 12.85
C GLY A 202 6.87 -22.12 14.19
N LEU A 203 5.55 -21.98 14.30
CA LEU A 203 4.93 -21.41 15.48
C LEU A 203 5.02 -22.41 16.64
N GLU A 204 5.90 -22.12 17.59
CA GLU A 204 6.15 -22.95 18.77
C GLU A 204 5.74 -22.16 20.02
N LEU A 205 4.94 -22.78 20.89
CA LEU A 205 4.57 -22.18 22.17
C LEU A 205 5.60 -22.62 23.23
N ASP A 206 6.44 -21.69 23.66
CA ASP A 206 7.32 -21.90 24.81
C ASP A 206 6.46 -21.82 26.08
N TRP A 207 6.09 -22.99 26.62
CA TRP A 207 5.25 -23.11 27.80
C TRP A 207 5.91 -22.53 29.06
N ASP A 208 7.24 -22.55 29.14
CA ASP A 208 7.99 -22.07 30.30
C ASP A 208 7.95 -20.55 30.38
N ARG A 209 8.09 -19.88 29.23
CA ARG A 209 8.06 -18.40 29.15
C ARG A 209 6.67 -17.84 28.82
N ARG A 210 5.72 -18.70 28.45
CA ARG A 210 4.43 -18.32 27.84
C ARG A 210 4.61 -17.38 26.63
N LEU A 211 5.68 -17.59 25.87
CA LEU A 211 6.01 -16.81 24.69
C LEU A 211 5.75 -17.63 23.43
N LEU A 212 5.28 -16.97 22.38
CA LEU A 212 5.17 -17.55 21.06
C LEU A 212 6.47 -17.27 20.30
N ASP A 213 7.24 -18.32 19.98
CA ASP A 213 8.34 -18.16 19.03
C ASP A 213 7.86 -18.47 17.62
N SER A 214 8.48 -17.78 16.67
CA SER A 214 8.15 -17.91 15.25
C SER A 214 9.42 -17.73 14.44
N LYS A 215 9.60 -18.61 13.46
CA LYS A 215 10.75 -18.64 12.55
C LYS A 215 10.31 -19.08 11.17
N VAL A 216 10.88 -18.51 10.13
CA VAL A 216 10.60 -18.99 8.77
C VAL A 216 11.15 -20.40 8.63
N ALA A 217 10.27 -21.38 8.39
CA ALA A 217 10.58 -22.80 8.35
C ALA A 217 10.77 -23.35 6.91
N PHE A 218 11.00 -22.45 5.95
CA PHE A 218 11.29 -22.78 4.56
C PHE A 218 12.51 -22.00 4.07
N THR A 219 13.17 -22.52 3.04
CA THR A 219 14.34 -21.91 2.42
C THR A 219 13.94 -20.95 1.30
N TYR A 220 14.85 -20.05 0.94
CA TYR A 220 14.66 -19.19 -0.24
C TYR A 220 14.42 -20.01 -1.52
N HIS A 221 15.09 -21.17 -1.67
CA HIS A 221 14.94 -22.00 -2.85
C HIS A 221 13.56 -22.68 -2.92
N GLU A 222 13.06 -23.20 -1.80
CA GLU A 222 11.71 -23.74 -1.72
C GLU A 222 10.67 -22.66 -2.04
N PHE A 223 10.85 -21.45 -1.51
CA PHE A 223 9.98 -20.33 -1.78
C PHE A 223 9.97 -19.92 -3.26
N THR A 224 11.13 -19.78 -3.91
CA THR A 224 11.16 -19.42 -5.33
C THR A 224 10.60 -20.53 -6.22
N THR A 225 10.83 -21.79 -5.85
CA THR A 225 10.23 -22.94 -6.54
C THR A 225 8.71 -22.91 -6.41
N TRP A 226 8.20 -22.71 -5.20
CA TRP A 226 6.77 -22.53 -4.94
C TRP A 226 6.20 -21.37 -5.75
N LEU A 227 6.84 -20.20 -5.74
CA LEU A 227 6.40 -19.01 -6.45
C LEU A 227 6.28 -19.27 -7.96
N ARG A 228 7.29 -19.92 -8.56
CA ARG A 228 7.27 -20.34 -9.96
C ARG A 228 6.14 -21.33 -10.26
N THR A 229 5.88 -22.28 -9.35
CA THR A 229 4.80 -23.25 -9.53
C THR A 229 3.41 -22.63 -9.39
N VAL A 230 3.23 -21.60 -8.55
CA VAL A 230 1.90 -21.05 -8.22
C VAL A 230 1.49 -19.87 -9.10
N THR A 231 2.45 -19.13 -9.69
CA THR A 231 2.16 -17.89 -10.44
C THR A 231 1.20 -18.11 -11.61
N LEU A 232 1.49 -19.07 -12.50
CA LEU A 232 0.60 -19.35 -13.65
C LEU A 232 -0.73 -19.99 -13.24
N PRO A 233 -0.79 -20.96 -12.30
CA PRO A 233 -2.06 -21.43 -11.76
C PRO A 233 -2.94 -20.33 -11.16
N LEU A 234 -2.37 -19.33 -10.48
CA LEU A 234 -3.14 -18.18 -9.97
C LEU A 234 -3.75 -17.36 -11.11
N VAL A 235 -3.02 -17.15 -12.21
CA VAL A 235 -3.56 -16.55 -13.44
C VAL A 235 -4.69 -17.42 -14.00
N GLY A 236 -4.54 -18.74 -13.98
CA GLY A 236 -5.58 -19.69 -14.41
C GLY A 236 -6.84 -19.60 -13.55
N VAL A 237 -6.72 -19.56 -12.22
CA VAL A 237 -7.85 -19.38 -11.29
C VAL A 237 -8.54 -18.04 -11.54
N ALA A 238 -7.78 -16.97 -11.73
CA ALA A 238 -8.32 -15.65 -12.07
C ALA A 238 -9.07 -15.70 -13.42
N PHE A 239 -8.49 -16.32 -14.44
CA PHE A 239 -9.13 -16.49 -15.74
C PHE A 239 -10.46 -17.25 -15.64
N LEU A 240 -10.48 -18.40 -14.94
CA LEU A 240 -11.70 -19.18 -14.71
C LEU A 240 -12.76 -18.37 -13.95
N SER A 241 -12.34 -17.61 -12.94
CA SER A 241 -13.23 -16.72 -12.18
C SER A 241 -13.81 -15.61 -13.06
N LEU A 242 -13.01 -14.98 -13.92
CA LEU A 242 -13.48 -13.97 -14.87
C LEU A 242 -14.45 -14.57 -15.89
N SER A 243 -14.09 -15.72 -16.48
CA SER A 243 -14.96 -16.42 -17.44
C SER A 243 -16.32 -16.73 -16.81
N TRP A 244 -16.34 -17.19 -15.56
CA TRP A 244 -17.58 -17.43 -14.83
C TRP A 244 -18.44 -16.17 -14.69
N GLU A 245 -17.85 -15.04 -14.25
CA GLU A 245 -18.59 -13.77 -14.12
C GLU A 245 -19.11 -13.26 -15.47
N ILE A 246 -18.35 -13.43 -16.55
CA ILE A 246 -18.78 -13.08 -17.91
C ILE A 246 -19.98 -13.92 -18.34
N LEU A 247 -19.95 -15.23 -18.12
CA LEU A 247 -21.04 -16.15 -18.47
C LEU A 247 -22.31 -15.87 -17.65
N VAL A 248 -22.17 -15.63 -16.34
CA VAL A 248 -23.30 -15.28 -15.46
C VAL A 248 -23.89 -13.92 -15.87
N ALA A 249 -23.06 -12.93 -16.18
CA ALA A 249 -23.52 -11.64 -16.67
C ALA A 249 -24.23 -11.75 -18.02
N MET A 250 -23.74 -12.58 -18.93
CA MET A 250 -24.37 -12.88 -20.22
C MET A 250 -25.77 -13.49 -20.01
N TYR A 251 -25.87 -14.48 -19.12
CA TYR A 251 -27.15 -15.09 -18.77
C TYR A 251 -28.13 -14.05 -18.19
N ARG A 252 -27.68 -13.20 -17.26
CA ARG A 252 -28.50 -12.11 -16.69
C ARG A 252 -28.99 -11.13 -17.76
N CYS A 253 -28.15 -10.79 -18.74
CA CYS A 253 -28.55 -9.95 -19.89
C CYS A 253 -29.63 -10.65 -20.73
N ALA A 254 -29.52 -11.96 -20.95
CA ALA A 254 -30.51 -12.75 -21.67
C ALA A 254 -31.88 -12.84 -20.95
N CYS A 255 -31.90 -12.67 -19.63
CA CYS A 255 -33.13 -12.64 -18.82
C CYS A 255 -33.82 -11.27 -18.77
N VAL A 256 -33.24 -10.22 -19.34
CA VAL A 256 -33.85 -8.88 -19.37
C VAL A 256 -35.13 -8.88 -20.22
N ARG A 257 -36.20 -8.25 -19.70
CA ARG A 257 -37.50 -8.14 -20.40
C ARG A 257 -37.45 -7.05 -21.48
N GLY A 258 -38.00 -7.37 -22.66
CA GLY A 258 -38.11 -6.47 -23.81
C GLY A 258 -36.92 -6.55 -24.77
N CYS A 259 -37.20 -6.57 -26.08
CA CYS A 259 -36.19 -6.78 -27.13
C CYS A 259 -35.10 -5.69 -27.13
N PHE A 260 -35.51 -4.41 -27.13
CA PHE A 260 -34.59 -3.27 -27.10
C PHE A 260 -33.67 -3.28 -25.88
N TRP A 261 -34.22 -3.53 -24.69
CA TRP A 261 -33.45 -3.55 -23.44
C TRP A 261 -32.52 -4.75 -23.34
N LYS A 262 -32.93 -5.90 -23.88
CA LYS A 262 -32.06 -7.06 -24.04
C LYS A 262 -30.87 -6.71 -24.95
N LEU A 263 -31.11 -6.16 -26.14
CA LEU A 263 -30.06 -5.77 -27.08
C LEU A 263 -29.10 -4.74 -26.46
N TRP A 264 -29.64 -3.73 -25.78
CA TRP A 264 -28.84 -2.71 -25.11
C TRP A 264 -27.99 -3.29 -23.95
N ALA A 265 -28.58 -4.17 -23.13
CA ALA A 265 -27.86 -4.84 -22.06
C ALA A 265 -26.74 -5.75 -22.60
N THR A 266 -27.00 -6.49 -23.68
CA THR A 266 -25.98 -7.31 -24.34
C THR A 266 -24.85 -6.49 -24.95
N LEU A 267 -25.16 -5.32 -25.55
CA LEU A 267 -24.14 -4.42 -26.08
C LEU A 267 -23.24 -3.87 -24.96
N GLN A 268 -23.84 -3.43 -23.85
CA GLN A 268 -23.09 -2.95 -22.68
C GLN A 268 -22.22 -4.06 -22.08
N TRP A 269 -22.77 -5.26 -21.92
CA TRP A 269 -22.03 -6.42 -21.47
C TRP A 269 -20.84 -6.73 -22.38
N ALA A 270 -21.03 -6.75 -23.70
CA ALA A 270 -19.97 -7.05 -24.65
C ALA A 270 -18.81 -6.04 -24.57
N ILE A 271 -19.13 -4.74 -24.48
CA ILE A 271 -18.13 -3.68 -24.33
C ILE A 271 -17.36 -3.86 -23.00
N MET A 272 -18.08 -4.02 -21.88
CA MET A 272 -17.46 -4.11 -20.55
C MET A 272 -16.67 -5.40 -20.35
N ALA A 273 -17.14 -6.53 -20.89
CA ALA A 273 -16.42 -7.78 -20.89
C ALA A 273 -15.15 -7.69 -21.74
N THR A 274 -15.22 -7.10 -22.93
CA THR A 274 -14.04 -6.90 -23.79
C THR A 274 -13.00 -6.00 -23.11
N ALA A 275 -13.44 -4.87 -22.53
CA ALA A 275 -12.55 -3.98 -21.78
C ALA A 275 -11.90 -4.69 -20.58
N THR A 276 -12.67 -5.48 -19.83
CA THR A 276 -12.17 -6.22 -18.66
C THR A 276 -11.19 -7.33 -19.06
N VAL A 277 -11.46 -8.08 -20.13
CA VAL A 277 -10.55 -9.09 -20.67
C VAL A 277 -9.26 -8.46 -21.18
N GLY A 278 -9.37 -7.32 -21.88
CA GLY A 278 -8.21 -6.56 -22.34
C GLY A 278 -7.33 -6.09 -21.17
N LEU A 279 -7.95 -5.50 -20.13
CA LEU A 279 -7.27 -5.08 -18.91
C LEU A 279 -6.62 -6.25 -18.17
N PHE A 280 -7.33 -7.37 -18.03
CA PHE A 280 -6.78 -8.58 -17.45
C PHE A 280 -5.54 -9.03 -18.22
N ALA A 281 -5.62 -9.13 -19.55
CA ALA A 281 -4.50 -9.54 -20.39
C ALA A 281 -3.27 -8.62 -20.22
N VAL A 282 -3.42 -7.30 -20.38
CA VAL A 282 -2.27 -6.38 -20.26
C VAL A 282 -1.70 -6.35 -18.84
N SER A 283 -2.52 -6.57 -17.81
CA SER A 283 -2.06 -6.62 -16.42
C SER A 283 -1.23 -7.87 -16.08
N LEU A 284 -1.25 -8.91 -16.91
CA LEU A 284 -0.44 -10.12 -16.69
C LEU A 284 1.06 -9.80 -16.76
N VAL A 285 1.47 -8.87 -17.63
CA VAL A 285 2.88 -8.47 -17.79
C VAL A 285 3.45 -7.91 -16.48
N PRO A 286 2.89 -6.83 -15.89
CA PRO A 286 3.41 -6.30 -14.63
C PRO A 286 3.18 -7.23 -13.43
N PHE A 287 2.17 -8.11 -13.48
CA PHE A 287 1.95 -9.12 -12.44
C PHE A 287 3.07 -10.17 -12.43
N THR A 288 3.49 -10.64 -13.59
CA THR A 288 4.56 -11.67 -13.68
C THR A 288 5.96 -11.12 -13.46
N TYR A 289 6.18 -9.81 -13.29
CA TYR A 289 7.49 -9.28 -12.88
C TYR A 289 7.98 -9.80 -11.52
N ILE A 290 7.06 -10.33 -10.71
CA ILE A 290 7.36 -11.01 -9.45
C ILE A 290 8.21 -12.28 -9.69
N GLU A 291 8.09 -12.92 -10.85
CA GLU A 291 8.79 -14.13 -11.25
C GLU A 291 9.16 -14.08 -12.74
N HIS A 292 10.44 -13.82 -13.04
CA HIS A 292 10.90 -13.51 -14.41
C HIS A 292 10.70 -14.64 -15.42
N GLU A 293 10.78 -15.93 -15.05
CA GLU A 293 10.56 -17.02 -16.02
C GLU A 293 9.12 -17.04 -16.53
N SER A 294 8.15 -16.79 -15.66
CA SER A 294 6.73 -16.74 -16.01
C SER A 294 6.42 -15.56 -16.93
N ASN A 295 7.13 -14.44 -16.77
CA ASN A 295 6.98 -13.28 -17.66
C ASN A 295 7.42 -13.60 -19.10
N GLY A 296 8.52 -14.34 -19.27
CA GLY A 296 9.00 -14.80 -20.57
C GLY A 296 8.08 -15.81 -21.26
N LYS A 297 7.24 -16.53 -20.50
CA LYS A 297 6.27 -17.51 -21.04
C LYS A 297 4.98 -16.87 -21.55
N LEU A 298 4.74 -15.58 -21.31
CA LEU A 298 3.54 -14.91 -21.80
C LEU A 298 3.57 -14.78 -23.33
N TRP A 299 2.39 -14.85 -23.96
CA TRP A 299 2.26 -14.69 -25.40
C TRP A 299 2.80 -13.32 -25.85
N PRO A 300 3.66 -13.22 -26.88
CA PRO A 300 4.25 -11.94 -27.31
C PRO A 300 3.24 -10.85 -27.65
N GLY A 301 2.04 -11.20 -28.11
CA GLY A 301 0.95 -10.25 -28.34
C GLY A 301 0.55 -9.49 -27.08
N ILE A 302 0.59 -10.13 -25.91
CA ILE A 302 0.27 -9.50 -24.62
C ILE A 302 1.34 -8.45 -24.26
N HIS A 303 2.62 -8.73 -24.52
CA HIS A 303 3.71 -7.76 -24.33
C HIS A 303 3.56 -6.54 -25.24
N GLN A 304 3.18 -6.75 -26.50
CA GLN A 304 2.92 -5.65 -27.44
C GLN A 304 1.73 -4.79 -26.98
N MET A 305 0.64 -5.42 -26.54
CA MET A 305 -0.53 -4.71 -26.00
C MET A 305 -0.17 -3.91 -24.75
N PHE A 306 0.62 -4.49 -23.83
CA PHE A 306 1.11 -3.78 -22.64
C PHE A 306 1.97 -2.58 -23.02
N GLY A 307 2.93 -2.75 -23.93
CA GLY A 307 3.80 -1.65 -24.40
C GLY A 307 3.02 -0.49 -25.04
N ALA A 308 1.88 -0.78 -25.68
CA ALA A 308 1.01 0.26 -26.23
C ALA A 308 0.29 1.10 -25.16
N VAL A 309 0.03 0.53 -23.98
CA VAL A 309 -0.72 1.18 -22.89
C VAL A 309 0.15 1.64 -21.72
N GLU A 310 1.41 1.24 -21.66
CA GLU A 310 2.34 1.49 -20.56
C GLU A 310 2.48 2.98 -20.23
N ARG A 311 2.54 3.84 -21.26
CA ARG A 311 2.63 5.31 -21.10
C ARG A 311 1.46 5.92 -20.35
N PHE A 312 0.29 5.28 -20.40
CA PHE A 312 -0.93 5.72 -19.73
C PHE A 312 -1.06 5.16 -18.31
N GLN A 313 -0.14 4.29 -17.87
CA GLN A 313 -0.14 3.68 -16.53
C GLN A 313 -1.47 3.00 -16.18
N VAL A 314 -2.14 2.42 -17.19
CA VAL A 314 -3.44 1.74 -17.05
C VAL A 314 -3.33 0.49 -16.19
N VAL A 315 -2.18 -0.19 -16.22
CA VAL A 315 -1.84 -1.35 -15.38
C VAL A 315 -0.41 -1.24 -14.88
N ASN A 316 -0.19 -1.57 -13.61
CA ASN A 316 1.09 -1.36 -12.93
C ASN A 316 1.56 -2.58 -12.15
N SER A 317 2.85 -2.58 -11.81
CA SER A 317 3.44 -3.53 -10.85
C SER A 317 3.39 -2.95 -9.44
N TYR A 318 3.29 -3.84 -8.45
CA TYR A 318 3.15 -3.47 -7.04
C TYR A 318 4.24 -4.14 -6.22
N GLY A 319 4.76 -3.44 -5.20
CA GLY A 319 5.84 -3.96 -4.38
C GLY A 319 6.28 -3.01 -3.27
N LEU A 320 5.41 -2.77 -2.30
CA LEU A 320 5.69 -1.88 -1.18
C LEU A 320 6.60 -2.51 -0.12
N PHE A 321 7.51 -1.71 0.43
CA PHE A 321 8.44 -2.09 1.50
C PHE A 321 9.22 -3.38 1.21
N ARG A 322 9.62 -3.57 -0.06
CA ARG A 322 10.40 -4.73 -0.51
C ARG A 322 11.60 -5.01 0.40
N ARG A 323 12.37 -3.98 0.76
CA ARG A 323 13.40 -4.04 1.80
C ARG A 323 13.04 -3.08 2.93
N MET A 324 13.32 -3.49 4.16
CA MET A 324 13.12 -2.63 5.31
C MET A 324 14.12 -1.47 5.27
N THR A 325 13.61 -0.26 5.41
CA THR A 325 14.40 0.97 5.52
C THR A 325 14.68 1.29 6.99
N GLY A 326 15.73 2.06 7.26
CA GLY A 326 16.04 2.53 8.62
C GLY A 326 16.58 1.45 9.58
N VAL A 327 17.10 0.33 9.06
CA VAL A 327 17.82 -0.65 9.90
C VAL A 327 19.04 0.06 10.50
N GLY A 328 19.07 0.17 11.83
CA GLY A 328 20.09 0.94 12.54
C GLY A 328 19.85 2.46 12.53
N GLY A 329 18.59 2.89 12.46
CA GLY A 329 18.13 4.27 12.62
C GLY A 329 17.50 4.84 11.35
N ARG A 330 16.40 5.55 11.54
CA ARG A 330 15.67 6.27 10.48
C ARG A 330 16.50 7.46 9.99
N PRO A 331 16.95 7.51 8.73
CA PRO A 331 17.65 8.69 8.22
C PRO A 331 16.67 9.86 8.04
N GLU A 332 17.10 11.06 8.43
CA GLU A 332 16.33 12.29 8.31
C GLU A 332 17.23 13.45 7.90
N VAL A 333 16.80 14.17 6.87
CA VAL A 333 17.45 15.40 6.42
C VAL A 333 16.89 16.57 7.22
N ILE A 334 17.79 17.34 7.84
CA ILE A 334 17.49 18.55 8.61
C ILE A 334 18.09 19.73 7.86
N LEU A 335 17.23 20.67 7.43
CA LEU A 335 17.69 21.91 6.81
C LEU A 335 18.03 22.92 7.90
N GLU A 336 19.13 23.64 7.70
CA GLU A 336 19.61 24.66 8.60
C GLU A 336 19.90 25.93 7.80
N GLY A 337 19.47 27.08 8.35
CA GLY A 337 19.78 28.38 7.79
C GLY A 337 20.69 29.20 8.69
N SER A 338 21.38 30.16 8.09
CA SER A 338 22.29 31.06 8.78
C SER A 338 22.36 32.42 8.08
N TYR A 339 22.63 33.46 8.86
CA TYR A 339 22.93 34.80 8.34
C TYR A 339 24.44 35.09 8.25
N ASP A 340 25.25 34.40 9.05
CA ASP A 340 26.69 34.64 9.21
C ASP A 340 27.57 33.47 8.73
N GLY A 341 26.98 32.30 8.45
CA GLY A 341 27.68 31.07 8.09
C GLY A 341 28.25 30.28 9.29
N HIS A 342 28.10 30.81 10.51
CA HIS A 342 28.65 30.22 11.74
C HIS A 342 27.55 29.74 12.68
N SER A 343 26.51 30.55 12.86
CA SER A 343 25.35 30.27 13.71
C SER A 343 24.24 29.66 12.85
N TRP A 344 23.95 28.38 13.06
CA TRP A 344 22.99 27.62 12.26
C TRP A 344 21.70 27.35 13.04
N THR A 345 20.56 27.66 12.44
CA THR A 345 19.24 27.41 13.03
C THR A 345 18.47 26.40 12.19
N GLU A 346 17.98 25.34 12.82
CA GLU A 346 17.18 24.30 12.16
C GLU A 346 15.83 24.85 11.70
N ILE A 347 15.43 24.45 10.50
CA ILE A 347 14.12 24.75 9.92
C ILE A 347 13.19 23.58 10.24
N GLU A 348 12.23 23.81 11.13
CA GLU A 348 11.24 22.80 11.48
C GLU A 348 10.17 22.63 10.40
N PHE A 349 9.99 21.38 9.95
CA PHE A 349 8.92 20.97 9.04
C PHE A 349 7.63 20.64 9.81
N MET A 350 6.48 20.78 9.16
CA MET A 350 5.18 20.56 9.78
C MET A 350 4.95 19.12 10.27
N TYR A 351 5.37 18.10 9.50
CA TYR A 351 4.85 16.75 9.71
C TYR A 351 5.92 15.67 9.84
N LYS A 352 7.06 15.78 9.15
CA LYS A 352 8.17 14.84 9.34
C LYS A 352 8.82 15.00 10.72
N PRO A 353 9.48 13.96 11.23
CA PRO A 353 10.29 14.07 12.44
C PRO A 353 11.38 15.16 12.32
N GLY A 354 11.60 15.88 13.41
CA GLY A 354 12.63 16.91 13.52
C GLY A 354 12.90 17.23 14.98
N ASN A 355 11.98 17.94 15.61
CA ASN A 355 12.06 18.21 17.04
C ASN A 355 11.90 16.90 17.85
N VAL A 356 12.92 16.56 18.65
CA VAL A 356 12.96 15.31 19.41
C VAL A 356 11.89 15.21 20.50
N SER A 357 11.42 16.36 21.00
CA SER A 357 10.39 16.44 22.04
C SER A 357 8.98 16.45 21.47
N ALA A 358 8.83 16.62 20.15
CA ALA A 358 7.52 16.66 19.50
C ALA A 358 7.01 15.24 19.24
N ALA A 359 5.73 15.02 19.58
CA ALA A 359 5.04 13.79 19.20
C ALA A 359 4.91 13.69 17.68
N PRO A 360 4.96 12.49 17.09
CA PRO A 360 4.69 12.31 15.68
C PRO A 360 3.27 12.81 15.31
N ALA A 361 3.10 13.39 14.13
CA ALA A 361 1.85 14.02 13.75
C ALA A 361 0.79 13.01 13.26
N VAL A 362 -0.48 13.29 13.54
CA VAL A 362 -1.63 12.57 12.93
C VAL A 362 -2.17 13.44 11.80
N VAL A 363 -1.90 13.01 10.56
CA VAL A 363 -2.13 13.83 9.37
C VAL A 363 -3.07 13.18 8.35
N ALA A 364 -3.43 11.91 8.52
CA ALA A 364 -4.39 11.27 7.62
C ALA A 364 -5.73 12.03 7.64
N PRO A 365 -6.38 12.29 6.49
CA PRO A 365 -6.08 11.79 5.15
C PRO A 365 -5.19 12.72 4.29
N HIS A 366 -4.61 13.78 4.85
CA HIS A 366 -3.74 14.69 4.12
C HIS A 366 -2.41 14.03 3.70
N GLN A 367 -1.87 14.48 2.57
CA GLN A 367 -0.58 14.05 2.05
C GLN A 367 0.45 15.18 2.07
N PRO A 368 1.33 15.21 3.07
CA PRO A 368 2.50 16.07 3.07
C PRO A 368 3.50 15.66 1.99
N ARG A 369 3.31 16.16 0.76
CA ARG A 369 4.13 15.75 -0.41
C ARG A 369 5.60 16.06 -0.20
N LEU A 370 5.94 17.23 0.36
CA LEU A 370 7.32 17.65 0.58
C LEU A 370 8.02 16.78 1.64
N ASP A 371 7.40 16.59 2.80
CA ASP A 371 7.88 15.71 3.87
C ASP A 371 8.09 14.27 3.37
N TRP A 372 7.16 13.78 2.54
CA TRP A 372 7.27 12.47 1.90
C TRP A 372 8.48 12.38 0.95
N GLN A 373 8.72 13.41 0.14
CA GLN A 373 9.88 13.47 -0.75
C GLN A 373 11.19 13.56 0.04
N LEU A 374 11.22 14.30 1.15
CA LEU A 374 12.40 14.38 2.03
C LEU A 374 12.75 13.03 2.66
N TRP A 375 11.75 12.24 3.06
CA TRP A 375 11.99 10.88 3.54
C TRP A 375 12.69 10.01 2.48
N PHE A 376 12.27 10.09 1.21
CA PHE A 376 12.96 9.39 0.12
C PHE A 376 14.36 9.95 -0.13
N ALA A 377 14.52 11.28 -0.10
CA ALA A 377 15.81 11.92 -0.31
C ALA A 377 16.85 11.50 0.74
N ALA A 378 16.41 11.27 1.99
CA ALA A 378 17.27 10.81 3.09
C ALA A 378 17.84 9.39 2.90
N LEU A 379 17.28 8.58 1.98
CA LEU A 379 17.74 7.21 1.73
C LEU A 379 18.94 7.13 0.77
N GLY A 380 19.32 8.23 0.13
CA GLY A 380 20.39 8.29 -0.86
C GLY A 380 21.18 9.60 -0.78
N PRO A 381 22.15 9.80 -1.70
CA PRO A 381 22.88 11.06 -1.78
C PRO A 381 22.01 12.16 -2.40
N HIS A 382 22.28 13.43 -2.09
CA HIS A 382 21.45 14.55 -2.54
C HIS A 382 21.34 14.67 -4.07
N GLN A 383 22.34 14.23 -4.83
CA GLN A 383 22.31 14.27 -6.31
C GLN A 383 21.21 13.37 -6.90
N SER A 384 20.69 12.40 -6.13
CA SER A 384 19.55 11.58 -6.54
C SER A 384 18.20 12.31 -6.48
N SER A 385 18.17 13.49 -5.86
CA SER A 385 16.95 14.29 -5.65
C SER A 385 17.10 15.70 -6.23
N PRO A 386 17.03 15.88 -7.57
CA PRO A 386 17.24 17.18 -8.24
C PRO A 386 16.35 18.31 -7.72
N TRP A 387 15.12 17.98 -7.33
CA TRP A 387 14.15 18.93 -6.79
C TRP A 387 14.64 19.60 -5.49
N PHE A 388 15.55 18.95 -4.75
CA PHE A 388 16.09 19.47 -3.48
C PHE A 388 16.92 20.73 -3.70
N SER A 389 17.73 20.79 -4.76
CA SER A 389 18.50 21.99 -5.10
C SER A 389 17.60 23.18 -5.43
N ALA A 390 16.47 22.92 -6.13
CA ALA A 390 15.47 23.95 -6.39
C ALA A 390 14.76 24.40 -5.11
N LEU A 391 14.47 23.48 -4.17
CA LEU A 391 13.95 23.84 -2.85
C LEU A 391 14.90 24.80 -2.12
N VAL A 392 16.19 24.46 -2.04
CA VAL A 392 17.23 25.29 -1.38
C VAL A 392 17.29 26.69 -2.00
N LEU A 393 17.34 26.79 -3.34
CA LEU A 393 17.33 28.07 -4.04
C LEU A 393 16.12 28.93 -3.66
N ARG A 394 14.92 28.34 -3.68
CA ARG A 394 13.68 29.09 -3.43
C ARG A 394 13.54 29.52 -1.97
N LEU A 395 14.09 28.74 -1.03
CA LEU A 395 14.19 29.14 0.37
C LEU A 395 15.19 30.28 0.59
N LEU A 396 16.35 30.25 -0.07
CA LEU A 396 17.31 31.38 -0.06
C LEU A 396 16.71 32.67 -0.64
N GLN A 397 15.85 32.54 -1.66
CA GLN A 397 15.10 33.66 -2.23
C GLN A 397 13.96 34.18 -1.34
N GLY A 398 13.61 33.47 -0.26
CA GLY A 398 12.47 33.83 0.59
C GLY A 398 11.11 33.67 -0.09
N GLN A 399 10.96 32.73 -1.02
CA GLN A 399 9.72 32.55 -1.77
C GLN A 399 8.58 32.08 -0.85
N PRO A 400 7.50 32.86 -0.69
CA PRO A 400 6.47 32.59 0.32
C PRO A 400 5.72 31.29 0.06
N ASP A 401 5.46 30.94 -1.20
CA ASP A 401 4.78 29.70 -1.57
C ASP A 401 5.59 28.46 -1.16
N VAL A 402 6.92 28.54 -1.24
CA VAL A 402 7.82 27.44 -0.84
C VAL A 402 7.96 27.37 0.67
N ILE A 403 8.05 28.51 1.36
CA ILE A 403 8.06 28.55 2.82
C ILE A 403 6.78 27.92 3.39
N ARG A 404 5.61 28.21 2.80
CA ARG A 404 4.33 27.61 3.19
C ARG A 404 4.25 26.09 3.02
N LEU A 405 5.05 25.50 2.14
CA LEU A 405 5.18 24.03 2.04
C LEU A 405 5.96 23.44 3.22
N VAL A 406 6.89 24.21 3.81
CA VAL A 406 7.70 23.79 4.96
C VAL A 406 6.96 24.05 6.27
N GLN A 407 6.43 25.26 6.42
CA GLN A 407 5.75 25.73 7.61
C GLN A 407 4.64 26.74 7.26
N THR A 408 3.41 26.42 7.65
CA THR A 408 2.26 27.31 7.44
C THR A 408 2.12 28.36 8.54
N ASP A 409 2.62 28.06 9.75
CA ASP A 409 2.68 29.01 10.86
C ASP A 409 3.97 29.84 10.77
N GLU A 410 3.84 31.08 10.28
CA GLU A 410 4.97 32.01 10.11
C GLU A 410 5.79 32.21 11.39
N SER A 411 5.16 32.12 12.57
CA SER A 411 5.86 32.29 13.85
C SER A 411 6.86 31.17 14.15
N ARG A 412 6.65 29.98 13.58
CA ARG A 412 7.52 28.81 13.72
C ARG A 412 8.63 28.76 12.68
N TYR A 413 8.56 29.58 11.62
CA TYR A 413 9.61 29.66 10.62
C TYR A 413 10.69 30.67 11.06
N PRO A 414 11.93 30.24 11.35
CA PRO A 414 12.93 31.14 11.97
C PRO A 414 13.32 32.33 11.09
N PHE A 415 13.16 32.20 9.78
CA PHE A 415 13.60 33.18 8.78
C PHE A 415 12.42 33.95 8.16
N HIS A 416 11.29 34.09 8.87
CA HIS A 416 10.10 34.77 8.37
C HIS A 416 10.32 36.27 8.15
N ALA A 417 11.14 36.92 9.00
CA ALA A 417 11.41 38.36 8.89
C ALA A 417 12.35 38.70 7.73
N ARG A 418 13.37 37.86 7.49
CA ARG A 418 14.33 37.98 6.39
C ARG A 418 14.83 36.59 5.98
N PRO A 419 14.95 36.29 4.67
CA PRO A 419 15.44 35.00 4.19
C PRO A 419 16.89 34.76 4.65
N PRO A 420 17.28 33.49 4.86
CA PRO A 420 18.64 33.15 5.27
C PRO A 420 19.65 33.49 4.18
N THR A 421 20.85 33.90 4.57
CA THR A 421 21.96 34.17 3.64
C THR A 421 22.63 32.87 3.17
N PHE A 422 22.69 31.89 4.08
CA PHE A 422 23.26 30.57 3.83
C PHE A 422 22.25 29.49 4.20
N LEU A 423 22.21 28.42 3.41
CA LEU A 423 21.48 27.19 3.72
C LEU A 423 22.43 26.00 3.61
N ARG A 424 22.26 25.03 4.50
CA ARG A 424 22.89 23.70 4.42
C ARG A 424 21.88 22.63 4.84
N ALA A 425 22.23 21.37 4.62
CA ALA A 425 21.43 20.26 5.14
C ALA A 425 22.31 19.20 5.79
N GLN A 426 21.87 18.72 6.94
CA GLN A 426 22.54 17.70 7.74
C GLN A 426 21.73 16.40 7.73
N LEU A 427 22.42 15.26 7.73
CA LEU A 427 21.81 13.95 7.85
C LEU A 427 21.92 13.45 9.28
N TYR A 428 20.79 13.11 9.87
CA TYR A 428 20.70 12.51 11.19
C TYR A 428 20.06 11.12 11.10
N LYS A 429 20.30 10.29 12.10
CA LYS A 429 19.52 9.09 12.37
C LYS A 429 18.64 9.31 13.58
N TYR A 430 17.37 8.94 13.46
CA TYR A 430 16.37 9.02 14.52
C TYR A 430 15.94 7.62 14.95
N TRP A 431 15.61 7.50 16.24
CA TRP A 431 14.98 6.33 16.84
C TRP A 431 13.91 6.78 17.81
N PHE A 432 12.88 5.95 18.00
CA PHE A 432 11.99 6.15 19.12
C PHE A 432 12.72 5.94 20.44
N THR A 433 12.34 6.72 21.45
CA THR A 433 12.81 6.53 22.83
C THR A 433 12.07 5.38 23.50
N SER A 434 12.70 4.80 24.52
CA SER A 434 12.07 3.77 25.37
C SER A 434 11.54 4.41 26.66
N PRO A 435 10.37 3.97 27.20
CA PRO A 435 9.87 4.40 28.50
C PRO A 435 10.89 4.22 29.65
N SER A 436 11.82 3.28 29.50
CA SER A 436 12.85 2.97 30.50
C SER A 436 14.04 3.95 30.52
N GLU A 437 14.12 4.93 29.61
CA GLU A 437 15.26 5.86 29.48
C GLU A 437 15.25 7.03 30.50
N GLY A 438 14.36 6.99 31.51
CA GLY A 438 14.63 7.47 32.87
C GLY A 438 15.04 8.94 33.05
N SER A 439 14.71 9.85 32.14
CA SER A 439 15.02 11.28 32.31
C SER A 439 13.97 11.99 33.17
N PRO A 440 14.35 12.85 34.15
CA PRO A 440 13.44 13.51 35.09
C PRO A 440 12.64 14.70 34.47
N GLY A 441 12.16 14.55 33.24
CA GLY A 441 11.32 15.52 32.52
C GLY A 441 10.36 14.82 31.55
N PRO A 442 9.51 15.55 30.79
CA PRO A 442 8.73 14.92 29.73
C PRO A 442 9.68 14.21 28.76
N ALA A 443 9.60 12.88 28.72
CA ALA A 443 10.51 12.08 27.90
C ALA A 443 10.37 12.51 26.43
N PRO A 444 11.48 12.79 25.72
CA PRO A 444 11.42 13.09 24.29
C PRO A 444 10.85 11.87 23.56
N TRP A 445 10.16 12.10 22.45
CA TRP A 445 9.62 11.02 21.61
C TRP A 445 10.69 10.35 20.77
N TRP A 446 11.76 11.09 20.49
CA TRP A 446 12.85 10.67 19.64
C TRP A 446 14.20 10.88 20.30
N ARG A 447 15.15 10.03 19.93
CA ARG A 447 16.58 10.31 20.07
C ARG A 447 17.18 10.40 18.69
N ARG A 448 18.17 11.28 18.50
CA ARG A 448 18.84 11.47 17.22
C ARG A 448 20.36 11.48 17.34
N GLN A 449 21.03 11.09 16.28
CA GLN A 449 22.49 11.13 16.16
C GLN A 449 22.87 11.74 14.80
N HIS A 450 23.77 12.72 14.81
CA HIS A 450 24.32 13.28 13.58
C HIS A 450 25.16 12.21 12.86
N VAL A 451 25.02 12.13 11.54
CA VAL A 451 25.75 11.17 10.71
C VAL A 451 26.80 11.90 9.87
N GLN A 452 26.34 12.82 9.04
CA GLN A 452 27.18 13.53 8.07
C GLN A 452 26.45 14.75 7.51
N GLU A 453 27.18 15.58 6.78
CA GLU A 453 26.57 16.58 5.92
C GLU A 453 25.83 15.92 4.75
N PHE A 454 24.59 16.34 4.51
CA PHE A 454 23.76 15.88 3.39
C PHE A 454 23.93 16.78 2.16
N PHE A 455 23.93 18.10 2.39
CA PHE A 455 24.04 19.13 1.36
C PHE A 455 24.94 20.26 1.88
N PRO A 456 25.92 20.72 1.09
CA PRO A 456 26.89 21.72 1.53
C PRO A 456 26.24 23.06 1.84
N ALA A 457 26.93 23.89 2.63
CA ALA A 457 26.54 25.28 2.85
C ALA A 457 26.66 26.09 1.55
N VAL A 458 25.57 26.70 1.11
CA VAL A 458 25.51 27.52 -0.11
C VAL A 458 24.77 28.83 0.14
N SER A 459 25.06 29.84 -0.67
CA SER A 459 24.36 31.13 -0.72
C SER A 459 23.80 31.42 -2.11
N LEU A 460 23.05 32.52 -2.27
CA LEU A 460 22.65 33.00 -3.59
C LEU A 460 23.89 33.36 -4.42
N GLY A 461 23.93 32.93 -5.68
CA GLY A 461 25.07 33.11 -6.58
C GLY A 461 26.24 32.14 -6.35
N ASP A 462 26.07 31.15 -5.47
CA ASP A 462 27.09 30.12 -5.23
C ASP A 462 27.27 29.22 -6.48
N PRO A 463 28.52 29.03 -6.96
CA PRO A 463 28.78 28.27 -8.18
C PRO A 463 28.40 26.79 -8.06
N THR A 464 28.48 26.20 -6.86
CA THR A 464 28.06 24.81 -6.62
C THR A 464 26.56 24.67 -6.77
N LEU A 465 25.77 25.59 -6.18
CA LEU A 465 24.32 25.58 -6.33
C LEU A 465 23.91 25.80 -7.79
N GLU A 466 24.54 26.75 -8.48
CA GLU A 466 24.25 27.02 -9.90
C GLU A 466 24.58 25.84 -10.82
N SER A 467 25.68 25.15 -10.57
CA SER A 467 26.08 23.95 -11.31
C SER A 467 25.03 22.85 -11.20
N LEU A 468 24.57 22.56 -9.96
CA LEU A 468 23.54 21.56 -9.69
C LEU A 468 22.20 21.89 -10.37
N LEU A 469 21.79 23.16 -10.33
CA LEU A 469 20.55 23.60 -10.99
C LEU A 469 20.64 23.48 -12.52
N SER A 470 21.79 23.82 -13.09
CA SER A 470 22.02 23.76 -14.54
C SER A 470 22.06 22.32 -15.04
N GLN A 471 22.72 21.42 -14.30
CA GLN A 471 22.81 19.99 -14.62
C GLN A 471 21.43 19.34 -14.77
N HIS A 472 20.44 19.80 -14.01
CA HIS A 472 19.09 19.25 -14.01
C HIS A 472 18.06 20.08 -14.78
N GLY A 473 18.47 21.16 -15.44
CA GLY A 473 17.56 22.02 -16.20
C GLY A 473 16.51 22.73 -15.32
N LEU A 474 16.89 23.10 -14.09
CA LEU A 474 16.01 23.72 -13.08
C LEU A 474 16.27 25.23 -12.90
N LYS A 475 17.08 25.83 -13.79
CA LYS A 475 17.31 27.29 -13.82
C LYS A 475 16.08 28.06 -14.28
#